data_AF-A0A1I9GBS0-F1
#
_entry.id   AF-A0A1I9GBS0-F1
#
_cell.length_a   1.000
_cell.length_b   1.000
_cell.length_c   1.000
_cell.angle_alpha   90.00
_cell.angle_beta   90.00
_cell.angle_gamma   90.00
#
_symmetry.space_group_name_H-M   'P 1'
#
loop_
_entity.id
_entity.type
_entity.pdbx_description
1 polymer ?
#
loop_
_entity_poly.entity_id
_entity_poly.type
_entity_poly.pdbx_seq_one_letter_code
_entity_poly.pdbx_strand_id
1 'polypeptide(L)'
;MRIRDFIECTIVWIEFAARYFTLNEVDVMLEIIMKRITPNKKYEAFMDELLCMLEKIIHWIDDMKELIALHHFQALVDLFRGTQQRKDCAITLLSSFVRSYELASVNDFQLANQ
;
A
#
# COMPACT_ATOMS: atom_id res chain seq x y z
N MET A 1 -18.75 5.61 -14.86
CA MET A 1 -17.31 5.94 -14.69
C MET A 1 -16.48 4.75 -15.14
N ARG A 2 -15.54 4.96 -16.08
CA ARG A 2 -14.63 3.90 -16.55
C ARG A 2 -13.64 3.55 -15.44
N ILE A 3 -13.11 2.34 -15.47
CA ILE A 3 -12.19 1.87 -14.42
C ILE A 3 -10.88 2.67 -14.39
N ARG A 4 -10.39 3.12 -15.56
CA ARG A 4 -9.24 4.02 -15.68
C ARG A 4 -9.47 5.34 -14.94
N ASP A 5 -10.56 6.04 -15.29
CA ASP A 5 -10.93 7.31 -14.65
C ASP A 5 -11.06 7.15 -13.12
N PHE A 6 -11.59 6.01 -12.65
CA PHE A 6 -11.66 5.69 -11.23
C PHE A 6 -10.28 5.56 -10.59
N ILE A 7 -9.37 4.78 -11.20
CA ILE A 7 -8.04 4.52 -10.66
C ILE A 7 -7.22 5.82 -10.59
N GLU A 8 -7.19 6.58 -11.69
CA GLU A 8 -6.51 7.88 -11.75
C GLU A 8 -7.02 8.84 -10.66
N CYS A 9 -8.35 8.86 -10.44
CA CYS A 9 -8.94 9.65 -9.36
C CYS A 9 -8.51 9.13 -7.97
N THR A 10 -8.52 7.81 -7.76
CA THR A 10 -8.19 7.23 -6.45
C THR A 10 -6.73 7.45 -6.05
N ILE A 11 -5.79 7.52 -6.99
CA ILE A 11 -4.37 7.81 -6.71
C ILE A 11 -4.22 9.19 -6.04
N VAL A 12 -4.98 10.19 -6.50
CA VAL A 12 -4.95 11.53 -5.91
C VAL A 12 -5.60 11.55 -4.53
N TRP A 13 -6.75 10.90 -4.39
CA TRP A 13 -7.51 10.90 -3.14
C TRP A 13 -6.85 10.07 -2.03
N ILE A 14 -6.18 8.97 -2.37
CA ILE A 14 -5.55 8.10 -1.38
C ILE A 14 -4.29 8.73 -0.81
N GLU A 15 -3.56 9.51 -1.62
CA GLU A 15 -2.46 10.34 -1.15
C GLU A 15 -2.96 11.44 -0.20
N PHE A 16 -4.06 12.10 -0.56
CA PHE A 16 -4.68 13.08 0.32
C PHE A 16 -5.11 12.44 1.65
N ALA A 17 -5.77 11.28 1.62
CA ALA A 17 -6.19 10.56 2.81
C ALA A 17 -4.99 10.15 3.67
N ALA A 18 -3.94 9.59 3.06
CA ALA A 18 -2.72 9.19 3.75
C ALA A 18 -2.02 10.37 4.45
N ARG A 19 -2.11 11.57 3.89
CA ARG A 19 -1.48 12.78 4.45
C ARG A 19 -2.28 13.43 5.58
N TYR A 20 -3.61 13.33 5.54
CA TYR A 20 -4.46 14.20 6.37
C TYR A 20 -5.49 13.47 7.23
N PHE A 21 -5.76 12.19 6.99
CA PHE A 21 -6.73 11.40 7.73
C PHE A 21 -6.07 10.31 8.56
N THR A 22 -6.86 9.60 9.37
CA THR A 22 -6.37 8.48 10.16
C THR A 22 -6.26 7.21 9.29
N LEU A 23 -5.54 6.21 9.82
CA LEU A 23 -5.43 4.90 9.18
C LEU A 23 -6.78 4.24 8.90
N ASN A 24 -7.79 4.51 9.73
CA ASN A 24 -9.14 4.00 9.52
C ASN A 24 -9.77 4.56 8.24
N GLU A 25 -9.65 5.86 7.97
CA GLU A 25 -10.16 6.44 6.71
C GLU A 25 -9.36 5.95 5.50
N VAL A 26 -8.06 5.72 5.65
CA VAL A 26 -7.23 5.12 4.60
C VAL A 26 -7.70 3.69 4.29
N ASP A 27 -7.97 2.87 5.31
CA ASP A 27 -8.46 1.50 5.13
C ASP A 27 -9.85 1.46 4.49
N VAL A 28 -10.77 2.34 4.89
CA VAL A 28 -12.09 2.49 4.26
C VAL A 28 -11.95 2.87 2.78
N MET A 29 -11.01 3.75 2.45
CA MET A 29 -10.78 4.12 1.06
C MET A 29 -10.20 2.96 0.25
N LEU A 30 -9.26 2.21 0.82
CA LEU A 30 -8.73 0.98 0.22
C LEU A 30 -9.83 -0.07 0.03
N GLU A 31 -10.75 -0.24 0.98
CA GLU A 31 -11.91 -1.13 0.84
C GLU A 31 -12.74 -0.78 -0.42
N ILE A 32 -13.03 0.51 -0.63
CA ILE A 32 -13.80 0.99 -1.78
C ILE A 32 -13.05 0.71 -3.09
N ILE A 33 -11.73 0.96 -3.11
CA ILE A 33 -10.87 0.65 -4.26
C ILE A 33 -10.91 -0.85 -4.55
N MET A 34 -10.71 -1.67 -3.52
CA MET A 34 -10.60 -3.12 -3.64
C MET A 34 -11.89 -3.76 -4.12
N LYS A 35 -13.04 -3.34 -3.58
CA LYS A 35 -14.38 -3.76 -4.05
C LYS A 35 -14.58 -3.49 -5.55
N ARG A 36 -13.93 -2.48 -6.11
CA ARG A 36 -14.11 -2.06 -7.49
C ARG A 36 -13.14 -2.69 -8.48
N ILE A 37 -11.87 -2.89 -8.09
CA ILE A 37 -10.82 -3.37 -8.99
C ILE A 37 -10.62 -4.90 -8.96
N THR A 38 -10.97 -5.58 -7.85
CA THR A 38 -10.80 -7.04 -7.71
C THR A 38 -11.72 -7.86 -8.61
N PRO A 39 -13.02 -7.54 -8.78
CA PRO A 39 -13.91 -8.34 -9.61
C PRO A 39 -13.41 -8.43 -11.05
N ASN A 40 -13.40 -9.65 -11.59
CA ASN A 40 -12.87 -9.96 -12.93
C ASN A 40 -11.42 -9.51 -13.15
N LYS A 41 -10.64 -9.36 -12.07
CA LYS A 41 -9.23 -9.01 -12.09
C LYS A 41 -8.90 -7.74 -12.88
N LYS A 42 -9.79 -6.74 -12.83
CA LYS A 42 -9.60 -5.47 -13.55
C LYS A 42 -8.29 -4.79 -13.18
N TYR A 43 -7.80 -5.01 -11.97
CA TYR A 43 -6.52 -4.50 -11.46
C TYR A 43 -5.30 -4.91 -12.30
N GLU A 44 -5.33 -6.04 -13.03
CA GLU A 44 -4.17 -6.53 -13.78
C GLU A 44 -3.69 -5.54 -14.86
N ALA A 45 -4.59 -4.71 -15.38
CA ALA A 45 -4.27 -3.68 -16.36
C ALA A 45 -3.70 -2.38 -15.76
N PHE A 46 -3.58 -2.29 -14.43
CA PHE A 46 -3.23 -1.07 -13.70
C PHE A 46 -2.19 -1.30 -12.60
N MET A 47 -1.31 -2.29 -12.79
CA MET A 47 -0.36 -2.69 -11.75
C MET A 47 0.63 -1.58 -11.39
N ASP A 48 1.02 -0.76 -12.37
CA ASP A 48 1.92 0.39 -12.15
C ASP A 48 1.22 1.48 -11.35
N GLU A 49 -0.05 1.77 -11.65
CA GLU A 49 -0.87 2.69 -10.89
C GLU A 49 -1.10 2.25 -9.44
N LEU A 50 -1.25 0.95 -9.21
CA LEU A 50 -1.39 0.38 -7.87
C LEU A 50 -0.08 0.43 -7.08
N LEU A 51 1.06 0.24 -7.76
CA LEU A 51 2.37 0.44 -7.13
C LEU A 51 2.56 1.91 -6.74
N CYS A 52 2.18 2.84 -7.61
CA CYS A 52 2.22 4.28 -7.31
C CYS A 52 1.32 4.64 -6.11
N MET A 53 0.14 4.03 -6.02
CA MET A 53 -0.75 4.17 -4.85
C MET A 53 -0.07 3.66 -3.58
N LEU A 54 0.54 2.47 -3.62
CA LEU A 54 1.28 1.89 -2.50
C LEU A 54 2.41 2.83 -2.04
N GLU A 55 3.21 3.34 -2.97
CA GLU A 55 4.30 4.29 -2.71
C GLU A 55 3.79 5.57 -2.03
N LYS A 56 2.66 6.13 -2.49
CA LYS A 56 2.06 7.33 -1.90
C LYS A 56 1.55 7.09 -0.48
N ILE A 57 0.89 5.97 -0.23
CA ILE A 57 0.43 5.60 1.12
C ILE A 57 1.62 5.52 2.08
N ILE A 58 2.64 4.75 1.68
CA ILE A 58 3.85 4.51 2.49
C ILE A 58 4.66 5.79 2.69
N HIS A 59 4.67 6.70 1.71
CA HIS A 59 5.42 7.94 1.81
C HIS A 59 4.93 8.83 2.96
N TRP A 60 3.61 8.88 3.20
CA TRP A 60 2.97 9.82 4.14
C TRP A 60 2.64 9.22 5.51
N ILE A 61 2.63 7.89 5.64
CA ILE A 61 2.28 7.21 6.88
C ILE A 61 3.56 6.75 7.60
N ASP A 62 3.84 7.34 8.75
CA ASP A 62 5.03 7.00 9.55
C ASP A 62 4.85 5.71 10.36
N ASP A 63 3.63 5.42 10.84
CA ASP A 63 3.33 4.21 11.60
C ASP A 63 3.17 2.99 10.69
N MET A 64 4.31 2.48 10.26
CA MET A 64 4.38 1.29 9.41
C MET A 64 3.83 0.04 10.10
N LYS A 65 3.85 -0.05 11.44
CA LYS A 65 3.37 -1.24 12.16
C LYS A 65 1.85 -1.33 12.10
N GLU A 66 1.16 -0.22 12.33
CA GLU A 66 -0.29 -0.18 12.21
C GLU A 66 -0.74 -0.28 10.75
N LEU A 67 -0.02 0.36 9.82
CA LEU A 67 -0.31 0.31 8.38
C LEU A 67 -0.32 -1.12 7.82
N ILE A 68 0.73 -1.92 8.09
CA ILE A 68 0.81 -3.30 7.58
C ILE A 68 -0.25 -4.22 8.20
N ALA A 69 -0.81 -3.85 9.36
CA ALA A 69 -1.86 -4.60 10.02
C ALA A 69 -3.26 -4.33 9.43
N LEU A 70 -3.42 -3.29 8.62
CA LEU A 70 -4.69 -2.98 7.96
C LEU A 70 -5.09 -4.06 6.95
N HIS A 71 -6.34 -4.50 7.02
CA HIS A 71 -6.85 -5.59 6.19
C HIS A 71 -6.78 -5.28 4.70
N HIS A 72 -7.23 -4.08 4.30
CA HIS A 72 -7.28 -3.72 2.88
C HIS A 72 -5.92 -3.29 2.34
N PHE A 73 -5.00 -2.87 3.21
CA PHE A 73 -3.60 -2.69 2.84
C PHE A 73 -2.93 -4.03 2.50
N GLN A 74 -3.12 -5.06 3.33
CA GLN A 74 -2.64 -6.41 3.02
C GLN A 74 -3.25 -6.93 1.71
N ALA A 75 -4.55 -6.70 1.49
CA ALA A 75 -5.21 -7.07 0.24
C ALA A 75 -4.61 -6.36 -0.99
N LEU A 76 -4.19 -5.10 -0.87
CA LEU A 76 -3.47 -4.37 -1.92
C LEU A 76 -2.11 -5.02 -2.21
N VAL A 77 -1.34 -5.33 -1.17
CA VAL A 77 -0.03 -6.00 -1.28
C VAL A 77 -0.16 -7.37 -1.96
N ASP A 78 -1.22 -8.12 -1.64
CA ASP A 78 -1.49 -9.45 -2.21
C ASP A 78 -1.82 -9.45 -3.72
N LEU A 79 -2.08 -8.29 -4.32
CA LEU A 79 -2.26 -8.16 -5.77
C LEU A 79 -0.94 -8.30 -6.54
N PHE A 80 0.19 -7.93 -5.94
CA PHE A 80 1.51 -7.99 -6.58
C PHE A 80 2.03 -9.42 -6.57
N ARG A 81 1.67 -10.21 -7.60
CA ARG A 81 2.00 -11.64 -7.68
C ARG A 81 3.09 -11.97 -8.69
N GLY A 82 3.29 -11.14 -9.72
CA GLY A 82 4.36 -11.32 -10.69
C GLY A 82 5.74 -11.13 -10.06
N THR A 83 6.76 -11.82 -10.57
CA THR A 83 8.13 -11.77 -10.00
C THR A 83 8.66 -10.34 -9.86
N GLN A 84 8.50 -9.52 -10.91
CA GLN A 84 8.93 -8.12 -10.90
C GLN A 84 8.08 -7.28 -9.94
N GLN A 85 6.76 -7.39 -10.01
CA GLN A 85 5.82 -6.71 -9.13
C GLN A 85 6.08 -6.98 -7.64
N ARG A 86 6.34 -8.24 -7.28
CA ARG A 86 6.70 -8.64 -5.91
C ARG A 86 7.98 -7.99 -5.45
N LYS A 87 8.99 -7.95 -6.33
CA LYS A 87 10.27 -7.32 -6.04
C LYS A 87 10.08 -5.82 -5.78
N ASP A 88 9.36 -5.14 -6.65
CA ASP A 88 9.15 -3.69 -6.54
C ASP A 88 8.34 -3.33 -5.29
N CYS A 89 7.22 -4.03 -5.06
CA CYS A 89 6.42 -3.89 -3.84
C CYS A 89 7.26 -4.14 -2.57
N ALA A 90 8.09 -5.18 -2.55
CA ALA A 90 8.92 -5.51 -1.39
C ALA A 90 10.00 -4.45 -1.16
N ILE A 91 10.66 -3.96 -2.21
CA ILE A 91 11.65 -2.89 -2.10
C ILE A 91 10.99 -1.64 -1.52
N THR A 92 9.82 -1.23 -2.02
CA THR A 92 9.10 -0.06 -1.51
C THR A 92 8.76 -0.18 -0.03
N LEU A 93 8.17 -1.31 0.39
CA LEU A 93 7.81 -1.57 1.79
C LEU A 93 9.02 -1.60 2.72
N LEU A 94 10.03 -2.40 2.37
CA LEU A 94 11.21 -2.58 3.21
C LEU A 94 12.05 -1.31 3.30
N SER A 95 12.17 -0.56 2.20
CA SER A 95 12.90 0.72 2.21
C SER A 95 12.24 1.73 3.14
N SER A 96 10.90 1.78 3.17
CA SER A 96 10.22 2.64 4.14
C SER A 96 10.37 2.15 5.57
N PHE A 97 10.33 0.83 5.79
CA PHE A 97 10.53 0.28 7.11
C PHE A 97 11.92 0.66 7.66
N VAL A 98 12.97 0.50 6.86
CA VAL A 98 14.35 0.90 7.19
C VAL A 98 14.48 2.41 7.43
N ARG A 99 13.64 3.24 6.80
CA ARG A 99 13.62 4.69 7.01
C ARG A 99 12.87 5.09 8.29
N SER A 100 11.74 4.47 8.57
CA SER A 100 10.87 4.79 9.70
C SER A 100 11.43 4.30 11.03
N TYR A 101 12.17 3.19 11.01
CA TYR A 101 12.92 2.71 12.16
C TYR A 101 14.38 3.02 11.90
N GLU A 102 14.99 3.93 12.68
CA GLU A 102 16.45 4.01 12.75
C GLU A 102 16.95 2.62 13.18
N LEU A 103 17.28 1.76 12.21
CA LEU A 103 17.91 0.48 12.44
C LEU A 103 19.34 0.78 12.90
N ALA A 104 19.46 1.21 14.15
CA ALA A 104 20.71 1.57 14.78
C ALA A 104 21.55 0.32 15.07
N SER A 105 20.94 -0.88 15.06
CA SER A 105 21.58 -2.13 15.43
C SER A 105 20.93 -3.37 14.82
N VAL A 106 21.74 -4.42 14.64
CA VAL A 106 21.28 -5.78 14.28
C VAL A 106 20.28 -6.36 15.31
N ASN A 107 20.22 -5.80 16.52
CA ASN A 107 19.28 -6.21 17.56
C ASN A 107 17.82 -5.82 17.28
N ASP A 108 17.56 -4.89 16.36
CA ASP A 108 16.21 -4.42 16.04
C ASP A 108 15.44 -5.39 15.11
N PHE A 109 16.09 -6.45 14.62
CA PHE A 109 15.51 -7.48 13.76
C PHE A 109 14.58 -8.49 14.47
N GLN A 110 14.19 -8.27 15.73
CA GLN A 110 13.34 -9.22 16.48
C GLN A 110 11.87 -9.31 16.03
N LEU A 111 11.49 -8.67 14.92
CA LEU A 111 10.12 -8.65 14.41
C LEU A 111 9.62 -9.98 13.80
N ALA A 112 10.47 -11.00 13.67
CA ALA A 112 10.11 -12.28 13.07
C ALA A 112 9.64 -13.37 14.06
N ASN A 113 9.64 -13.09 15.38
CA ASN A 113 9.42 -14.11 16.42
C ASN A 113 8.43 -13.71 17.53
N GLN A 114 7.43 -12.87 17.23
CA GLN A 114 6.30 -12.63 18.15
C GLN A 114 5.01 -13.21 17.61
#